data_AF-A0A430HRA8-F1
#
_entry.id   AF-A0A430HRA8-F1
#
_cell.length_a   1.000
_cell.length_b   1.000
_cell.length_c   1.000
_cell.angle_alpha   90.00
_cell.angle_beta   90.00
_cell.angle_gamma   90.00
#
_symmetry.space_group_name_H-M   'P 1'
#
loop_
_entity.id
_entity.type
_entity.pdbx_description
1 polymer ?
#
loop_
_entity_poly.entity_id
_entity_poly.type
_entity_poly.pdbx_seq_one_letter_code
_entity_poly.pdbx_strand_id
1 'polypeptide(L)'
;MRTPNLGTVNYTPGQVPASADDLLRFVREEFDKVSGAITLLAAGHLDPQTVAPLKPRDGDIRYAAGAPHWNPGSGRGVYIFKLTTWVFLG
;
A
#
# COMPACT_ATOMS: atom_id res chain seq x y z
N MET A 1 -16.28 7.95 -2.71
CA MET A 1 -14.85 8.30 -2.59
C MET A 1 -14.04 7.21 -3.25
N ARG A 2 -13.22 7.53 -4.25
CA ARG A 2 -12.30 6.55 -4.86
C ARG A 2 -11.11 6.36 -3.91
N THR A 3 -10.88 5.12 -3.47
CA THR A 3 -9.73 4.72 -2.67
C THR A 3 -8.45 5.14 -3.40
N PRO A 4 -7.56 5.93 -2.79
CA PRO A 4 -6.25 6.22 -3.37
C PRO A 4 -5.52 4.89 -3.57
N ASN A 5 -4.93 4.70 -4.74
CA ASN A 5 -4.15 3.50 -5.04
C ASN A 5 -2.91 3.44 -4.13
N LEU A 6 -3.04 2.74 -3.01
CA LEU A 6 -2.04 2.56 -1.97
C LEU A 6 -1.25 1.29 -2.30
N GLY A 7 -0.20 1.42 -3.12
CA GLY A 7 0.89 0.43 -3.14
C GLY A 7 1.73 0.45 -1.87
N THR A 8 1.12 0.85 -0.75
CA THR A 8 1.69 1.01 0.58
C THR A 8 0.80 0.21 1.50
N VAL A 9 1.38 -0.71 2.28
CA VAL A 9 0.65 -1.39 3.34
C VAL A 9 0.09 -0.34 4.30
N ASN A 10 -1.24 -0.29 4.42
CA ASN A 10 -1.94 0.69 5.23
C ASN A 10 -3.01 0.01 6.08
N TYR A 11 -3.28 0.60 7.26
CA TYR A 11 -4.40 0.22 8.10
C TYR A 11 -5.48 1.30 8.01
N THR A 12 -6.72 0.87 7.74
CA THR A 12 -7.90 1.71 7.82
C THR A 12 -8.91 1.01 8.74
N PRO A 13 -9.30 1.63 9.86
CA PRO A 13 -10.22 1.00 10.80
C PRO A 13 -11.60 0.76 10.17
N GLY A 14 -12.23 -0.34 10.56
CA GLY A 14 -13.65 -0.58 10.28
C GLY A 14 -14.56 0.42 10.99
N GLN A 15 -15.84 0.43 10.59
CA GLN A 15 -16.85 1.19 11.33
C GLN A 15 -17.12 0.52 12.68
N VAL A 16 -17.03 1.30 13.76
CA VAL A 16 -17.32 0.82 15.11
C VAL A 16 -18.80 0.43 15.19
N PRO A 17 -19.14 -0.78 15.66
CA PRO A 17 -20.53 -1.21 15.77
C PRO A 17 -21.29 -0.38 16.80
N ALA A 18 -22.59 -0.20 16.57
CA ALA A 18 -23.47 0.54 17.48
C ALA A 18 -23.86 -0.27 18.73
N SER A 19 -23.85 -1.61 18.63
CA SER A 19 -24.15 -2.51 19.75
C SER A 19 -22.87 -2.91 20.48
N ALA A 20 -22.93 -2.96 21.82
CA ALA A 20 -21.83 -3.41 22.65
C ALA A 20 -21.53 -4.91 22.47
N ASP A 21 -22.55 -5.72 22.13
CA ASP A 21 -22.39 -7.17 21.94
C ASP A 21 -21.49 -7.51 20.73
N ASP A 22 -21.43 -6.60 19.75
CA ASP A 22 -20.61 -6.75 18.56
C ASP A 22 -19.16 -6.29 18.74
N LEU A 23 -18.84 -5.60 19.86
CA LEU A 23 -17.52 -5.02 20.09
C LEU A 23 -16.40 -6.06 20.14
N LEU A 24 -16.65 -7.22 20.76
CA LEU A 24 -15.62 -8.26 20.89
C LEU A 24 -15.18 -8.77 19.51
N ARG A 25 -16.15 -8.99 18.61
CA ARG A 25 -15.88 -9.39 17.22
C ARG A 25 -15.12 -8.30 16.48
N PHE A 26 -15.62 -7.06 16.55
CA PHE A 26 -14.99 -5.91 15.90
C PHE A 26 -13.52 -5.75 16.33
N VAL A 27 -13.23 -5.81 17.64
CA VAL A 27 -11.86 -5.69 18.15
C VAL A 27 -10.95 -6.79 17.61
N ARG A 28 -11.42 -8.04 17.52
CA ARG A 28 -10.65 -9.13 16.92
C ARG A 28 -10.35 -8.86 15.44
N GLU A 29 -11.36 -8.46 14.68
CA GLU A 29 -11.20 -8.14 13.25
C GLU A 29 -10.20 -6.98 13.02
N GLU A 30 -10.24 -5.95 13.86
CA GLU A 30 -9.27 -4.85 13.78
C GLU A 30 -7.85 -5.29 14.13
N PHE A 31 -7.67 -6.14 15.15
CA PHE A 31 -6.35 -6.70 15.48
C PHE A 31 -5.80 -7.60 14.36
N ASP A 32 -6.65 -8.39 13.71
CA ASP A 32 -6.24 -9.22 12.58
C ASP A 32 -5.78 -8.35 11.39
N LYS A 33 -6.49 -7.25 11.09
CA LYS A 33 -6.08 -6.27 10.07
C LYS A 33 -4.72 -5.64 10.39
N VAL A 34 -4.52 -5.23 11.64
CA VAL A 34 -3.24 -4.64 12.09
C VAL A 34 -2.11 -5.66 12.02
N SER A 35 -2.35 -6.89 12.48
CA SER A 35 -1.38 -8.00 12.40
C SER A 35 -0.97 -8.29 10.96
N GLY A 36 -1.94 -8.35 10.04
CA GLY A 36 -1.68 -8.53 8.61
C GLY A 36 -0.82 -7.41 8.03
N ALA A 37 -1.14 -6.15 8.36
CA ALA A 37 -0.34 -5.00 7.92
C ALA A 37 1.11 -5.06 8.44
N ILE A 38 1.30 -5.38 9.72
CA ILE A 38 2.64 -5.52 10.30
C ILE A 38 3.42 -6.66 9.64
N THR A 39 2.77 -7.80 9.39
CA THR A 39 3.41 -8.97 8.78
C THR A 39 3.87 -8.67 7.35
N LEU A 40 3.05 -8.00 6.54
CA LEU A 40 3.41 -7.59 5.18
C LEU A 40 4.57 -6.59 5.18
N LEU A 41 4.56 -5.62 6.09
CA LEU A 41 5.67 -4.68 6.28
C LEU A 41 6.96 -5.41 6.67
N ALA A 42 6.88 -6.34 7.63
CA ALA A 42 8.03 -7.12 8.09
C ALA A 42 8.60 -8.04 6.99
N ALA A 43 7.76 -8.58 6.12
CA ALA A 43 8.17 -9.39 4.98
C ALA A 43 8.83 -8.58 3.85
N GLY A 44 8.75 -7.24 3.89
CA GLY A 44 9.25 -6.38 2.82
C GLY A 44 8.53 -6.59 1.49
N HIS A 45 7.29 -7.10 1.51
CA HIS A 45 6.55 -7.43 0.31
C HIS A 45 5.97 -6.17 -0.35
N LEU A 46 6.28 -5.97 -1.63
CA LEU A 46 5.74 -4.88 -2.44
C LEU A 46 4.93 -5.47 -3.61
N ASP A 47 3.63 -5.21 -3.61
CA ASP A 47 2.77 -5.61 -4.71
C ASP A 47 3.08 -4.82 -5.99
N PRO A 48 3.09 -5.48 -7.16
CA PRO A 48 3.31 -4.80 -8.44
C PRO A 48 2.14 -3.86 -8.75
N GLN A 49 2.45 -2.58 -8.87
CA GLN A 49 1.50 -1.54 -9.22
C GLN A 49 1.33 -1.42 -10.73
N THR A 50 0.08 -1.48 -11.18
CA THR A 50 -0.28 -1.35 -12.60
C THR A 50 -0.60 0.10 -13.01
N VAL A 51 -0.81 1.00 -12.04
CA VAL A 51 -1.16 2.42 -12.27
C VAL A 51 -0.27 3.31 -11.42
N ALA A 52 0.16 4.44 -11.98
CA ALA A 52 0.97 5.44 -11.28
C ALA A 52 0.23 6.03 -10.07
N PRO A 53 0.91 6.27 -8.93
CA PRO A 53 0.34 6.98 -7.80
C PRO A 53 0.08 8.46 -8.15
N LEU A 54 -1.08 8.98 -7.74
CA LEU A 54 -1.52 10.34 -8.10
C LEU A 54 -0.75 11.46 -7.39
N LYS A 55 -0.22 11.18 -6.19
CA LYS A 55 0.47 12.15 -5.33
C LYS A 55 1.65 11.48 -4.62
N PRO A 56 2.72 11.13 -5.35
CA PRO A 56 3.90 10.53 -4.74
C PRO A 56 4.59 11.54 -3.81
N ARG A 57 5.16 11.02 -2.73
CA ARG A 57 5.94 11.79 -1.76
C ARG A 57 7.40 11.35 -1.79
N ASP A 58 8.29 12.27 -1.46
CA ASP A 58 9.71 11.96 -1.34
C ASP A 58 9.92 10.77 -0.39
N GLY A 59 10.69 9.79 -0.85
CA GLY A 59 10.91 8.52 -0.13
C GLY A 59 9.88 7.42 -0.39
N ASP A 60 8.81 7.65 -1.16
CA ASP A 60 7.86 6.59 -1.52
C ASP A 60 8.58 5.47 -2.30
N ILE A 61 8.44 4.23 -1.84
CA ILE A 61 8.96 3.03 -2.53
C ILE A 61 7.79 2.28 -3.16
N ARG A 62 7.89 1.94 -4.45
CA ARG A 62 6.87 1.19 -5.19
C ARG A 62 7.51 0.16 -6.10
N TYR A 63 6.80 -0.96 -6.31
CA TYR A 63 7.16 -1.96 -7.31
C TYR A 63 6.32 -1.73 -8.57
N ALA A 64 6.92 -1.28 -9.67
CA ALA A 64 6.20 -1.04 -10.92
C ALA A 64 5.98 -2.35 -11.68
N ALA A 65 4.79 -2.56 -12.24
CA ALA A 65 4.47 -3.76 -13.01
C ALA A 65 5.21 -3.83 -14.36
N GLY A 66 5.64 -2.68 -14.91
CA GLY A 66 6.26 -2.60 -16.23
C GLY A 66 5.25 -2.63 -17.38
N ALA A 67 5.72 -2.49 -18.62
CA ALA A 67 4.86 -2.47 -19.80
C ALA A 67 4.02 -3.76 -19.92
N PRO A 68 2.73 -3.68 -20.30
CA PRO A 68 1.99 -2.50 -20.79
C PRO A 68 1.37 -1.62 -19.70
N HIS A 69 1.66 -1.90 -18.43
CA HIS A 69 1.15 -1.15 -17.28
C HIS A 69 2.09 0.00 -16.88
N TRP A 70 1.92 0.53 -15.66
CA TRP A 70 2.77 1.60 -15.15
C TRP A 70 4.25 1.21 -15.19
N ASN A 71 5.00 2.03 -15.93
CA ASN A 71 6.44 1.97 -16.08
C ASN A 71 6.98 3.40 -15.97
N PRO A 72 7.66 3.77 -14.87
CA PRO A 72 8.19 5.11 -14.71
C PRO A 72 9.54 5.33 -15.43
N GLY A 73 10.10 4.32 -16.10
CA GLY A 73 11.20 4.53 -17.06
C GLY A 73 12.04 3.29 -17.40
N SER A 74 12.27 2.37 -16.47
CA SER A 74 13.22 1.24 -16.61
C SER A 74 12.56 -0.15 -16.63
N GLY A 75 11.25 -0.22 -16.86
CA GLY A 75 10.50 -1.47 -16.87
C GLY A 75 9.96 -1.88 -15.50
N ARG A 76 9.72 -3.19 -15.33
CA ARG A 76 9.25 -3.78 -14.08
C ARG A 76 10.37 -3.76 -13.05
N GLY A 77 10.08 -3.35 -11.82
CA GLY A 77 11.06 -3.34 -10.73
C GLY A 77 10.74 -2.34 -9.62
N VAL A 78 11.59 -2.25 -8.61
CA VAL A 78 11.42 -1.36 -7.46
C VAL A 78 11.95 0.03 -7.81
N TYR A 79 11.18 1.05 -7.45
CA TYR A 79 11.52 2.45 -7.62
C TYR A 79 11.34 3.20 -6.30
N ILE A 80 12.16 4.23 -6.10
CA ILE A 80 11.98 5.23 -5.04
C ILE A 80 11.68 6.59 -5.67
N PHE A 81 10.68 7.29 -5.15
CA PHE A 81 10.41 8.66 -5.55
C PHE A 81 11.36 9.62 -4.83
N LYS A 82 12.18 10.36 -5.59
CA LYS A 82 13.12 11.36 -5.08
C LYS A 82 12.81 12.72 -5.68
N LEU A 83 12.50 13.69 -4.84
CA LEU A 83 12.08 15.05 -5.21
C LEU A 83 10.88 15.06 -6.16
N THR A 84 11.13 14.91 -7.46
CA THR A 84 10.12 14.95 -8.53
C THR A 84 10.20 13.77 -9.50
N THR A 85 11.11 12.80 -9.27
CA THR A 85 11.36 11.70 -10.21
C THR A 85 11.36 10.33 -9.53
N TRP A 86 11.02 9.30 -10.30
CA TRP A 86 11.16 7.91 -9.89
C TRP A 86 12.55 7.39 -10.27
N VAL A 87 13.29 6.90 -9.28
CA VAL A 87 14.62 6.34 -9.47
C VAL A 87 14.54 4.82 -9.33
N PHE A 88 15.02 4.10 -10.35
CA PHE A 88 15.07 2.64 -10.37
C PHE A 88 16.08 2.11 -9.36
N LEU A 89 15.70 1.09 -8.60
CA LEU A 89 16.53 0.43 -7.59
C LEU A 89 16.86 -1.03 -7.97
N GLY A 90 16.03 -1.68 -8.78
CA GLY A 90 16.15 -3.09 -9.15
C GLY A 90 14.81 -3.82 -9.20
#